data_AF-A0AAT9N6U6-F1
#
_entry.id   AF-A0AAT9N6U6-F1
#
_cell.length_a   1.000
_cell.length_b   1.000
_cell.length_c   1.000
_cell.angle_alpha   90.00
_cell.angle_beta   90.00
_cell.angle_gamma   90.00
#
_symmetry.space_group_name_H-M   'P 1'
#
loop_
_entity.id
_entity.type
_entity.pdbx_description
1 polymer ?
#
loop_
_entity_poly.entity_id
_entity_poly.type
_entity_poly.pdbx_seq_one_letter_code
_entity_poly.pdbx_strand_id
1 'polypeptide(L)'
;MKQLWFAMSLVAASLFFSVNASADPASGALLQQMNIASQSLNYELSFVSITKQGVESLRYRHARLDSRPLAQLLQLDGPRREVVQRGNEISYFEPGLEPFTLNGDYIVDSLPSLIYTDFKRLAPYYDFISVGRTRIADRLCEVIRVVARDGTRYSYIVWMDMDTKLPMRVDLLDRDGETLEQFRVIAFTVSQDIGSNMQALAKANLPPLLSVPGGEKTKFNWSPSWVPQGFSEVSSSRRPLPTMDNLPIESRLYSDGLFSFSVNVNRATQNSSDQMLRTGRRTVYSSVRDNAEITIVGELPPQTAKRIADSIKFRAVQ
;
A
#
# COMPACT_ATOMS: atom_id res chain seq x y z
N MET A 1 -60.90 -60.97 -27.62
CA MET A 1 -61.61 -59.96 -26.82
C MET A 1 -60.60 -59.30 -25.88
N LYS A 2 -60.45 -57.96 -26.00
CA LYS A 2 -60.09 -56.93 -24.99
C LYS A 2 -58.85 -57.17 -24.07
N GLN A 3 -57.76 -56.39 -24.21
CA GLN A 3 -57.47 -55.09 -23.53
C GLN A 3 -57.13 -55.28 -22.03
N LEU A 4 -56.19 -54.62 -21.32
CA LEU A 4 -55.24 -53.50 -21.50
C LEU A 4 -54.30 -53.50 -20.24
N TRP A 5 -53.06 -53.02 -20.41
CA TRP A 5 -52.25 -52.19 -19.49
C TRP A 5 -51.80 -52.70 -18.11
N PHE A 6 -50.48 -52.70 -17.85
CA PHE A 6 -49.75 -51.52 -17.35
C PHE A 6 -48.22 -51.76 -17.44
N ALA A 7 -47.55 -50.97 -18.26
CA ALA A 7 -46.13 -50.68 -18.13
C ALA A 7 -45.97 -49.50 -17.16
N MET A 8 -44.88 -49.48 -16.38
CA MET A 8 -44.01 -48.31 -16.12
C MET A 8 -43.35 -48.43 -14.74
N SER A 9 -42.10 -48.92 -14.71
CA SER A 9 -41.22 -48.72 -13.55
C SER A 9 -39.75 -48.96 -13.95
N LEU A 10 -39.15 -48.04 -14.70
CA LEU A 10 -37.70 -48.12 -14.95
C LEU A 10 -37.04 -46.78 -15.30
N VAL A 11 -37.24 -45.74 -14.48
CA VAL A 11 -36.34 -44.56 -14.49
C VAL A 11 -36.38 -43.87 -13.11
N ALA A 12 -35.51 -44.26 -12.18
CA ALA A 12 -35.25 -43.45 -10.97
C ALA A 12 -33.99 -43.94 -10.22
N ALA A 13 -32.83 -43.95 -10.87
CA ALA A 13 -31.57 -44.25 -10.17
C ALA A 13 -30.36 -43.59 -10.85
N SER A 14 -30.39 -42.27 -11.04
CA SER A 14 -29.21 -41.56 -11.58
C SER A 14 -29.23 -40.04 -11.36
N LEU A 15 -29.54 -39.54 -10.16
CA LEU A 15 -29.32 -38.11 -9.82
C LEU A 15 -28.97 -37.92 -8.33
N PHE A 16 -27.81 -38.41 -7.91
CA PHE A 16 -27.16 -37.92 -6.68
C PHE A 16 -25.64 -37.79 -6.90
N PHE A 17 -25.25 -37.03 -7.92
CA PHE A 17 -23.94 -36.38 -7.89
C PHE A 17 -24.11 -35.05 -7.16
N SER A 18 -23.88 -35.08 -5.84
CA SER A 18 -23.65 -33.87 -5.07
C SER A 18 -22.36 -33.24 -5.59
N VAL A 19 -22.48 -32.26 -6.47
CA VAL A 19 -21.38 -31.36 -6.77
C VAL A 19 -21.12 -30.60 -5.48
N ASN A 20 -20.08 -30.99 -4.73
CA ASN A 20 -19.54 -30.14 -3.68
C ASN A 20 -19.04 -28.88 -4.37
N ALA A 21 -19.88 -27.84 -4.40
CA ALA A 21 -19.43 -26.51 -4.72
C ALA A 21 -18.38 -26.16 -3.66
N SER A 22 -17.10 -26.22 -4.03
CA SER A 22 -16.04 -25.66 -3.21
C SER A 22 -16.43 -24.21 -2.97
N ALA A 23 -16.69 -23.84 -1.72
CA ALA A 23 -16.88 -22.44 -1.38
C ALA A 23 -15.64 -21.68 -1.88
N ASP A 24 -15.84 -20.72 -2.79
CA ASP A 24 -14.75 -19.85 -3.19
C ASP A 24 -14.15 -19.26 -1.92
N PRO A 25 -12.82 -19.32 -1.73
CA PRO A 25 -12.19 -18.81 -0.54
C PRO A 25 -12.57 -17.34 -0.35
N ALA A 26 -12.97 -16.96 0.87
CA ALA A 26 -13.36 -15.60 1.18
C ALA A 26 -12.28 -14.60 0.73
N SER A 27 -12.66 -13.48 0.11
CA SER A 27 -11.72 -12.53 -0.50
C SER A 27 -10.63 -12.04 0.45
N GLY A 28 -10.93 -11.90 1.75
CA GLY A 28 -9.92 -11.59 2.77
C GLY A 28 -8.83 -12.66 2.93
N ALA A 29 -9.17 -13.94 2.80
CA ALA A 29 -8.20 -15.03 2.83
C ALA A 29 -7.30 -15.03 1.59
N LEU A 30 -7.85 -14.73 0.41
CA LEU A 30 -7.08 -14.57 -0.83
C LEU A 30 -6.09 -13.40 -0.72
N LEU A 31 -6.51 -12.25 -0.21
CA LEU A 31 -5.62 -11.11 0.06
C LEU A 31 -4.53 -11.45 1.07
N GLN A 32 -4.84 -12.22 2.12
CA GLN A 32 -3.84 -12.70 3.07
C GLN A 32 -2.81 -13.63 2.39
N GLN A 33 -3.26 -14.51 1.50
CA GLN A 33 -2.36 -15.38 0.73
C GLN A 33 -1.46 -14.58 -0.21
N MET A 34 -1.96 -13.51 -0.81
CA MET A 34 -1.15 -12.57 -1.61
C MET A 34 0.00 -12.01 -0.79
N ASN A 35 -0.31 -11.45 0.38
CA ASN A 35 0.68 -10.87 1.28
C ASN A 35 1.74 -11.90 1.70
N ILE A 36 1.32 -13.14 2.01
CA ILE A 36 2.24 -14.23 2.35
C ILE A 36 3.12 -14.60 1.16
N ALA A 37 2.56 -14.74 -0.04
CA ALA A 37 3.31 -15.10 -1.25
C ALA A 37 4.37 -14.05 -1.59
N SER A 38 4.00 -12.77 -1.58
CA SER A 38 4.91 -11.64 -1.82
C SER A 38 6.06 -11.58 -0.82
N GLN A 39 5.88 -12.09 0.39
CA GLN A 39 6.93 -12.15 1.39
C GLN A 39 7.71 -13.45 1.39
N SER A 40 7.22 -14.55 0.81
CA SER A 40 7.81 -15.89 0.98
C SER A 40 8.47 -16.45 -0.27
N LEU A 41 7.95 -16.13 -1.45
CA LEU A 41 8.42 -16.71 -2.71
C LEU A 41 9.70 -16.05 -3.21
N ASN A 42 10.47 -16.79 -4.00
CA ASN A 42 11.57 -16.26 -4.78
C ASN A 42 11.05 -15.91 -6.17
N TYR A 43 10.96 -14.63 -6.50
CA TYR A 43 10.34 -14.16 -7.74
C TYR A 43 10.96 -12.88 -8.29
N GLU A 44 10.74 -12.64 -9.57
CA GLU A 44 11.06 -11.40 -10.27
C GLU A 44 9.80 -10.89 -10.99
N LEU A 45 9.45 -9.63 -10.77
CA LEU A 45 8.40 -8.91 -11.48
C LEU A 45 9.05 -7.83 -12.35
N SER A 46 8.80 -7.86 -13.64
CA SER A 46 9.02 -6.73 -14.54
C SER A 46 7.67 -6.06 -14.77
N PHE A 47 7.54 -4.81 -14.37
CA PHE A 47 6.26 -4.12 -14.29
C PHE A 47 6.38 -2.65 -14.70
N VAL A 48 5.25 -2.03 -14.95
CA VAL A 48 5.15 -0.59 -15.14
C VAL A 48 4.35 0.05 -14.01
N SER A 49 4.81 1.23 -13.57
CA SER A 49 4.03 2.14 -12.74
C SER A 49 3.46 3.25 -13.63
N ILE A 50 2.14 3.42 -13.61
CA ILE A 50 1.41 4.36 -14.46
C ILE A 50 0.75 5.41 -13.58
N THR A 51 1.07 6.66 -13.80
CA THR A 51 0.49 7.82 -13.11
C THR A 51 0.16 8.92 -14.14
N LYS A 52 -0.37 10.06 -13.68
CA LYS A 52 -0.57 11.23 -14.55
C LYS A 52 0.75 11.80 -15.10
N GLN A 53 1.87 11.53 -14.45
CA GLN A 53 3.20 11.98 -14.85
C GLN A 53 3.78 11.16 -16.00
N GLY A 54 3.35 9.91 -16.17
CA GLY A 54 3.82 9.03 -17.23
C GLY A 54 3.82 7.57 -16.84
N VAL A 55 4.60 6.80 -17.58
CA VAL A 55 4.79 5.35 -17.40
C VAL A 55 6.26 5.10 -17.06
N GLU A 56 6.51 4.50 -15.91
CA GLU A 56 7.86 4.14 -15.46
C GLU A 56 8.07 2.63 -15.53
N SER A 57 9.18 2.20 -16.14
CA SER A 57 9.56 0.79 -16.27
C SER A 57 10.45 0.36 -15.10
N LEU A 58 10.00 -0.66 -14.36
CA LEU A 58 10.61 -1.10 -13.11
C LEU A 58 10.77 -2.62 -13.08
N ARG A 59 11.79 -3.07 -12.36
CA ARG A 59 11.97 -4.49 -12.01
C ARG A 59 12.11 -4.65 -10.51
N TYR A 60 11.33 -5.56 -9.95
CA TYR A 60 11.41 -5.95 -8.55
C TYR A 60 11.80 -7.42 -8.43
N ARG A 61 12.86 -7.70 -7.68
CA ARG A 61 13.27 -9.06 -7.29
C ARG A 61 13.04 -9.22 -5.80
N HIS A 62 12.54 -10.38 -5.41
CA HIS A 62 12.43 -10.78 -4.02
C HIS A 62 12.92 -12.22 -3.85
N ALA A 63 13.63 -12.47 -2.76
CA ALA A 63 14.04 -13.80 -2.34
C ALA A 63 14.12 -13.91 -0.82
N ARG A 64 14.05 -15.14 -0.31
CA ARG A 64 14.49 -15.47 1.06
C ARG A 64 15.76 -16.30 1.03
N LEU A 65 16.78 -15.81 1.73
CA LEU A 65 18.03 -16.53 1.96
C LEU A 65 18.29 -16.58 3.47
N ASP A 66 18.53 -17.78 4.01
CA ASP A 66 18.75 -17.98 5.46
C ASP A 66 17.67 -17.36 6.35
N SER A 67 16.40 -17.47 5.91
CA SER A 67 15.21 -16.86 6.54
C SER A 67 15.18 -15.32 6.55
N ARG A 68 16.11 -14.65 5.87
CA ARG A 68 16.15 -13.19 5.73
C ARG A 68 15.59 -12.75 4.38
N PRO A 69 14.76 -11.70 4.33
CA PRO A 69 14.32 -11.11 3.07
C PRO A 69 15.50 -10.45 2.35
N LEU A 70 15.56 -10.68 1.04
CA LEU A 70 16.40 -9.96 0.08
C LEU A 70 15.49 -9.39 -0.98
N ALA A 71 15.63 -8.11 -1.29
CA ALA A 71 14.90 -7.51 -2.40
C ALA A 71 15.74 -6.50 -3.16
N GLN A 72 15.38 -6.27 -4.42
CA GLN A 72 15.97 -5.25 -5.27
C GLN A 72 14.85 -4.63 -6.12
N LEU A 73 14.70 -3.31 -6.03
CA LEU A 73 13.93 -2.50 -6.96
C LEU A 73 14.92 -1.76 -7.88
N LEU A 74 14.71 -1.86 -9.18
CA LEU A 74 15.56 -1.24 -10.19
C LEU A 74 14.71 -0.44 -11.18
N GLN A 75 15.08 0.82 -11.40
CA GLN A 75 14.59 1.62 -12.52
C GLN A 75 15.30 1.17 -13.81
N LEU A 76 14.51 0.79 -14.82
CA LEU A 76 15.04 0.19 -16.05
C LEU A 76 15.44 1.23 -17.10
N ASP A 77 14.82 2.40 -17.06
CA ASP A 77 15.03 3.48 -18.03
C ASP A 77 15.68 4.71 -17.38
N GLY A 78 16.59 5.37 -18.09
CA GLY A 78 17.23 6.61 -17.65
C GLY A 78 18.33 6.39 -16.60
N PRO A 79 18.50 7.30 -15.63
CA PRO A 79 19.47 7.14 -14.55
C PRO A 79 19.23 5.84 -13.78
N ARG A 80 20.30 5.07 -13.54
CA ARG A 80 20.23 3.80 -12.83
C ARG A 80 19.97 4.02 -11.34
N ARG A 81 18.71 4.21 -10.96
CA ARG A 81 18.24 4.23 -9.57
C ARG A 81 17.96 2.83 -9.09
N GLU A 82 18.47 2.51 -7.91
CA GLU A 82 18.38 1.17 -7.33
C GLU A 82 18.12 1.27 -5.83
N VAL A 83 17.21 0.44 -5.33
CA VAL A 83 16.96 0.27 -3.90
C VAL A 83 17.04 -1.20 -3.58
N VAL A 84 17.78 -1.56 -2.54
CA VAL A 84 17.95 -2.95 -2.13
C VAL A 84 17.57 -3.13 -0.68
N GLN A 85 17.06 -4.31 -0.36
CA GLN A 85 16.73 -4.73 1.00
C GLN A 85 17.57 -5.94 1.38
N ARG A 86 18.12 -5.91 2.59
CA ARG A 86 18.73 -7.07 3.25
C ARG A 86 18.32 -7.13 4.71
N GLY A 87 17.41 -8.05 5.03
CA GLY A 87 16.80 -8.07 6.37
C GLY A 87 15.95 -6.81 6.57
N ASN A 88 16.26 -6.05 7.61
CA ASN A 88 15.62 -4.77 7.92
C ASN A 88 16.43 -3.55 7.41
N GLU A 89 17.53 -3.76 6.69
CA GLU A 89 18.33 -2.70 6.09
C GLU A 89 17.83 -2.42 4.67
N ILE A 90 17.52 -1.16 4.36
CA ILE A 90 17.12 -0.68 3.04
C ILE A 90 18.14 0.36 2.58
N SER A 91 18.87 0.05 1.51
CA SER A 91 19.90 0.92 0.96
C SER A 91 19.47 1.54 -0.36
N TYR A 92 19.71 2.85 -0.50
CA TYR A 92 19.31 3.65 -1.65
C TYR A 92 20.54 4.05 -2.46
N PHE A 93 20.46 3.86 -3.78
CA PHE A 93 21.51 4.21 -4.73
C PHE A 93 20.91 5.05 -5.86
N GLU A 94 21.40 6.29 -5.99
CA GLU A 94 21.00 7.19 -7.06
C GLU A 94 22.24 7.90 -7.62
N PRO A 95 22.42 7.94 -8.95
CA PRO A 95 23.57 8.62 -9.55
C PRO A 95 23.62 10.11 -9.15
N GLY A 96 24.77 10.55 -8.64
CA GLY A 96 24.99 11.92 -8.21
C GLY A 96 24.60 12.22 -6.75
N LEU A 97 24.11 11.23 -6.01
CA LEU A 97 23.83 11.32 -4.58
C LEU A 97 24.69 10.31 -3.80
N GLU A 98 25.09 10.68 -2.58
CA GLU A 98 25.75 9.75 -1.67
C GLU A 98 24.76 8.66 -1.24
N PRO A 99 25.09 7.37 -1.41
CA PRO A 99 24.20 6.29 -1.05
C PRO A 99 24.11 6.14 0.47
N PHE A 100 22.95 5.71 0.96
CA PHE A 100 22.69 5.60 2.39
C PHE A 100 21.75 4.44 2.70
N THR A 101 21.75 4.01 3.97
CA THR A 101 20.88 2.93 4.46
C THR A 101 19.95 3.43 5.57
N LEU A 102 18.70 2.97 5.56
CA LEU A 102 17.69 3.18 6.59
C LEU A 102 17.15 1.83 7.08
N ASN A 103 16.53 1.82 8.26
CA ASN A 103 15.79 0.65 8.73
C ASN A 103 14.37 0.63 8.17
N GLY A 104 13.88 -0.55 7.77
CA GLY A 104 12.49 -0.79 7.39
C GLY A 104 12.23 -2.26 7.03
N ASP A 105 10.97 -2.67 7.13
CA ASP A 105 10.58 -4.09 6.91
C ASP A 105 10.42 -4.45 5.42
N TYR A 106 10.28 -3.46 4.55
CA TYR A 106 10.13 -3.62 3.10
C TYR A 106 10.52 -2.32 2.38
N ILE A 107 10.90 -2.41 1.10
CA ILE A 107 11.18 -1.25 0.27
C ILE A 107 9.88 -0.46 0.02
N VAL A 108 9.77 0.72 0.63
CA VAL A 108 8.62 1.62 0.43
C VAL A 108 8.53 2.02 -1.04
N ASP A 109 7.31 2.06 -1.58
CA ASP A 109 6.98 2.37 -2.98
C ASP A 109 7.60 1.43 -4.03
N SER A 110 8.18 0.29 -3.62
CA SER A 110 8.60 -0.77 -4.57
C SER A 110 7.43 -1.49 -5.21
N LEU A 111 6.43 -1.78 -4.39
CA LEU A 111 5.17 -2.40 -4.75
C LEU A 111 4.06 -1.59 -4.05
N PRO A 112 2.84 -1.55 -4.60
CA PRO A 112 1.70 -0.93 -3.93
C PRO A 112 1.57 -1.35 -2.47
N SER A 113 1.36 -0.38 -1.55
CA SER A 113 1.27 -0.60 -0.10
C SER A 113 0.31 -1.74 0.31
N LEU A 114 -0.74 -1.93 -0.49
CA LEU A 114 -1.69 -3.03 -0.38
C LEU A 114 -1.02 -4.41 -0.24
N ILE A 115 0.11 -4.64 -0.90
CA ILE A 115 0.79 -5.93 -0.95
C ILE A 115 1.44 -6.29 0.40
N TYR A 116 1.91 -5.29 1.14
CA TYR A 116 2.55 -5.47 2.45
C TYR A 116 1.56 -5.35 3.63
N THR A 117 0.27 -5.21 3.35
CA THR A 117 -0.75 -4.94 4.36
C THR A 117 -1.18 -6.19 5.13
N ASP A 118 -1.41 -6.04 6.44
CA ASP A 118 -2.11 -7.03 7.25
C ASP A 118 -3.64 -6.91 7.09
N PHE A 119 -4.21 -7.78 6.27
CA PHE A 119 -5.65 -7.75 5.96
C PHE A 119 -6.52 -8.17 7.15
N LYS A 120 -5.99 -8.89 8.15
CA LYS A 120 -6.74 -9.18 9.38
C LYS A 120 -6.96 -7.92 10.21
N ARG A 121 -5.95 -7.05 10.27
CA ARG A 121 -6.05 -5.73 10.90
C ARG A 121 -7.07 -4.83 10.20
N LEU A 122 -7.15 -4.90 8.87
CA LEU A 122 -8.08 -4.07 8.08
C LEU A 122 -9.54 -4.55 8.12
N ALA A 123 -9.78 -5.85 8.25
CA ALA A 123 -11.11 -6.47 8.13
C ALA A 123 -12.24 -5.83 8.96
N PRO A 124 -12.01 -5.24 10.15
CA PRO A 124 -13.06 -4.53 10.90
C PRO A 124 -13.55 -3.23 10.23
N TYR A 125 -12.72 -2.60 9.40
CA TYR A 125 -12.98 -1.26 8.83
C TYR A 125 -13.05 -1.25 7.30
N TYR A 126 -12.73 -2.37 6.65
CA TYR A 126 -12.70 -2.51 5.20
C TYR A 126 -13.61 -3.64 4.72
N ASP A 127 -14.14 -3.46 3.51
CA ASP A 127 -14.80 -4.50 2.73
C ASP A 127 -13.86 -5.01 1.64
N PHE A 128 -13.80 -6.34 1.53
CA PHE A 128 -13.05 -7.06 0.51
C PHE A 128 -14.06 -7.72 -0.43
N ILE A 129 -14.23 -7.13 -1.61
CA ILE A 129 -15.33 -7.44 -2.52
C ILE A 129 -14.76 -8.19 -3.71
N SER A 130 -15.20 -9.44 -3.93
CA SER A 130 -14.88 -10.16 -5.16
C SER A 130 -15.57 -9.50 -6.36
N VAL A 131 -14.80 -9.28 -7.42
CA VAL A 131 -15.26 -8.70 -8.70
C VAL A 131 -15.25 -9.77 -9.81
N GLY A 132 -14.83 -10.99 -9.49
CA GLY A 132 -14.74 -12.11 -10.42
C GLY A 132 -13.29 -12.41 -10.85
N ARG A 133 -13.14 -13.07 -11.99
CA ARG A 133 -11.86 -13.54 -12.53
C ARG A 133 -11.59 -12.97 -13.91
N THR A 134 -10.33 -12.65 -14.22
CA THR A 134 -9.94 -12.18 -15.56
C THR A 134 -8.47 -12.45 -15.86
N ARG A 135 -8.06 -12.31 -17.12
CA ARG A 135 -6.69 -12.58 -17.57
C ARG A 135 -5.82 -11.32 -17.50
N ILE A 136 -4.68 -11.39 -16.78
CA ILE A 136 -3.64 -10.34 -16.72
C ILE A 136 -2.27 -11.03 -16.84
N ALA A 137 -1.35 -10.47 -17.64
CA ALA A 137 -0.01 -11.03 -17.86
C ALA A 137 -0.01 -12.53 -18.25
N ASP A 138 -1.00 -12.95 -19.04
CA ASP A 138 -1.25 -14.36 -19.41
C ASP A 138 -1.56 -15.30 -18.24
N ARG A 139 -2.15 -14.77 -17.17
CA ARG A 139 -2.54 -15.52 -15.98
C ARG A 139 -4.00 -15.30 -15.67
N LEU A 140 -4.71 -16.36 -15.28
CA LEU A 140 -6.03 -16.23 -14.67
C LEU A 140 -5.87 -15.63 -13.28
N CYS A 141 -6.49 -14.48 -13.05
CA CYS A 141 -6.39 -13.74 -11.80
C CYS A 141 -7.74 -13.60 -11.11
N GLU A 142 -7.74 -13.67 -9.78
CA GLU A 142 -8.85 -13.20 -8.94
C GLU A 142 -8.81 -11.68 -8.84
N VAL A 143 -9.98 -11.05 -8.95
CA VAL A 143 -10.13 -9.59 -8.88
C VAL A 143 -10.85 -9.22 -7.59
N ILE A 144 -10.17 -8.46 -6.73
CA ILE A 144 -10.69 -8.08 -5.41
C ILE A 144 -10.60 -6.57 -5.26
N ARG A 145 -11.71 -5.95 -4.86
CA ARG A 145 -11.78 -4.55 -4.51
C ARG A 145 -11.65 -4.40 -2.98
N VAL A 146 -10.82 -3.46 -2.54
CA VAL A 146 -10.55 -3.15 -1.13
C VAL A 146 -10.98 -1.72 -0.83
N VAL A 147 -12.03 -1.56 -0.02
CA VAL A 147 -12.71 -0.26 0.22
C VAL A 147 -12.95 -0.07 1.71
N ALA A 148 -12.66 1.12 2.22
CA ALA A 148 -13.00 1.45 3.60
C ALA A 148 -14.51 1.66 3.76
N ARG A 149 -15.09 1.06 4.81
CA ARG A 149 -16.54 1.06 5.08
C ARG A 149 -17.13 2.45 5.30
N ASP A 150 -16.34 3.37 5.84
CA ASP A 150 -16.76 4.75 6.09
C ASP A 150 -16.69 5.66 4.85
N GLY A 151 -16.18 5.14 3.73
CA GLY A 151 -16.13 5.84 2.45
C GLY A 151 -15.24 7.08 2.44
N THR A 152 -14.27 7.20 3.36
CA THR A 152 -13.43 8.40 3.51
C THR A 152 -12.03 8.26 2.91
N ARG A 153 -11.69 7.14 2.26
CA ARG A 153 -10.38 6.94 1.62
C ARG A 153 -10.52 6.64 0.13
N TYR A 154 -9.37 6.59 -0.52
CA TYR A 154 -9.21 5.92 -1.81
C TYR A 154 -9.51 4.42 -1.67
N SER A 155 -9.69 3.76 -2.81
CA SER A 155 -9.93 2.32 -2.88
C SER A 155 -8.91 1.63 -3.77
N TYR A 156 -8.66 0.36 -3.53
CA TYR A 156 -7.83 -0.45 -4.42
C TYR A 156 -8.68 -1.47 -5.18
N ILE A 157 -8.25 -1.79 -6.40
CA ILE A 157 -8.61 -3.04 -7.07
C ILE A 157 -7.31 -3.80 -7.32
N VAL A 158 -7.25 -5.06 -6.93
CA VAL A 158 -6.11 -5.94 -7.16
C VAL A 158 -6.51 -7.14 -8.01
N TRP A 159 -5.62 -7.47 -8.95
CA TRP A 159 -5.65 -8.70 -9.73
C TRP A 159 -4.51 -9.58 -9.24
N MET A 160 -4.84 -10.72 -8.66
CA MET A 160 -3.89 -11.65 -8.08
C MET A 160 -3.86 -12.95 -8.88
N ASP A 161 -2.68 -13.43 -9.28
CA ASP A 161 -2.51 -14.71 -9.98
C ASP A 161 -3.07 -15.87 -9.15
N MET A 162 -3.91 -16.70 -9.76
CA MET A 162 -4.58 -17.80 -9.06
C MET A 162 -3.63 -18.91 -8.65
N ASP A 163 -2.47 -19.07 -9.29
CA ASP A 163 -1.52 -20.13 -8.90
C ASP A 163 -0.59 -19.64 -7.80
N THR A 164 0.21 -18.60 -8.11
CA THR A 164 1.30 -18.12 -7.25
C THR A 164 0.84 -17.16 -6.17
N LYS A 165 -0.39 -16.62 -6.28
CA LYS A 165 -0.92 -15.56 -5.42
C LYS A 165 -0.16 -14.23 -5.51
N LEU A 166 0.71 -14.06 -6.51
CA LEU A 166 1.41 -12.78 -6.69
C LEU A 166 0.48 -11.71 -7.31
N PRO A 167 0.68 -10.43 -6.96
CA PRO A 167 -0.08 -9.32 -7.53
C PRO A 167 0.33 -9.10 -8.99
N MET A 168 -0.61 -9.24 -9.92
CA MET A 168 -0.38 -9.01 -11.36
C MET A 168 -0.76 -7.60 -11.79
N ARG A 169 -1.73 -7.00 -11.12
CA ARG A 169 -2.11 -5.59 -11.31
C ARG A 169 -2.71 -5.04 -10.03
N VAL A 170 -2.48 -3.75 -9.76
CA VAL A 170 -3.13 -3.02 -8.69
C VAL A 170 -3.48 -1.63 -9.21
N ASP A 171 -4.75 -1.25 -9.11
CA ASP A 171 -5.22 0.09 -9.41
C ASP A 171 -5.58 0.79 -8.10
N LEU A 172 -5.06 2.00 -7.90
CA LEU A 172 -5.49 2.91 -6.84
C LEU A 172 -6.50 3.89 -7.43
N LEU A 173 -7.69 3.93 -6.84
CA LEU A 173 -8.82 4.70 -7.33
C LEU A 173 -9.25 5.77 -6.34
N ASP A 174 -9.63 6.94 -6.87
CA ASP A 174 -10.36 7.95 -6.12
C ASP A 174 -11.80 7.48 -5.79
N ARG A 175 -12.49 8.25 -4.95
CA ARG A 175 -13.87 7.97 -4.49
C ARG A 175 -14.89 7.98 -5.63
N ASP A 176 -14.62 8.78 -6.64
CA ASP A 176 -15.34 8.93 -7.90
C ASP A 176 -14.90 7.92 -8.98
N GLY A 177 -13.95 7.03 -8.65
CA GLY A 177 -13.50 5.95 -9.53
C GLY A 177 -12.40 6.33 -10.51
N GLU A 178 -11.91 7.58 -10.47
CA GLU A 178 -10.74 7.99 -11.25
C GLU A 178 -9.50 7.21 -10.81
N THR A 179 -8.77 6.64 -11.76
CA THR A 179 -7.51 5.96 -11.49
C THR A 179 -6.40 6.96 -11.19
N LEU A 180 -5.80 6.85 -10.00
CA LEU A 180 -4.70 7.70 -9.55
C LEU A 180 -3.33 7.12 -9.89
N GLU A 181 -3.20 5.80 -9.75
CA GLU A 181 -1.97 5.06 -9.94
C GLU A 181 -2.29 3.62 -10.36
N GLN A 182 -1.51 3.06 -11.29
CA GLN A 182 -1.60 1.65 -11.64
C GLN A 182 -0.22 0.99 -11.58
N PHE A 183 -0.16 -0.13 -10.89
CA PHE A 183 0.92 -1.09 -10.97
C PHE A 183 0.49 -2.23 -11.91
N ARG A 184 1.31 -2.57 -12.90
CA ARG A 184 0.98 -3.65 -13.87
C ARG A 184 2.20 -4.50 -14.20
N VAL A 185 2.16 -5.77 -13.83
CA VAL A 185 3.15 -6.76 -14.25
C VAL A 185 3.03 -7.00 -15.75
N ILE A 186 4.18 -6.93 -16.43
CA ILE A 186 4.32 -7.22 -17.86
C ILE A 186 4.87 -8.62 -18.07
N ALA A 187 5.86 -9.01 -17.26
CA ALA A 187 6.45 -10.33 -17.24
C ALA A 187 6.87 -10.68 -15.81
N PHE A 188 6.82 -11.96 -15.45
CA PHE A 188 7.31 -12.42 -14.16
C PHE A 188 7.83 -13.85 -14.24
N THR A 189 8.65 -14.22 -13.26
CA THR A 189 9.08 -15.59 -13.04
C THR A 189 9.16 -15.88 -11.55
N VAL A 190 8.83 -17.12 -11.18
CA VAL A 190 8.97 -17.65 -9.82
C VAL A 190 9.92 -18.83 -9.92
N SER A 191 11.11 -18.70 -9.33
CA SER A 191 12.16 -19.72 -9.40
C SER A 191 13.10 -19.62 -8.20
N GLN A 192 13.61 -20.78 -7.76
CA GLN A 192 14.64 -20.84 -6.74
C GLN A 192 15.97 -20.22 -7.21
N ASP A 193 16.24 -20.20 -8.52
CA ASP A 193 17.48 -19.64 -9.09
C ASP A 193 17.61 -18.13 -8.84
N ILE A 194 16.50 -17.43 -8.62
CA ILE A 194 16.50 -16.01 -8.25
C ILE A 194 17.22 -15.80 -6.91
N GLY A 195 17.06 -16.72 -5.96
CA GLY A 195 17.80 -16.68 -4.70
C GLY A 195 19.31 -16.76 -4.92
N SER A 196 19.75 -17.66 -5.80
CA SER A 196 21.16 -17.81 -6.18
C SER A 196 21.71 -16.53 -6.85
N ASN A 197 20.94 -15.92 -7.75
CA ASN A 197 21.31 -14.67 -8.41
C ASN A 197 21.39 -13.48 -7.45
N MET A 198 20.69 -13.54 -6.31
CA MET A 198 20.70 -12.52 -5.26
C MET A 198 21.77 -12.76 -4.18
N GLN A 199 22.57 -13.83 -4.30
CA GLN A 199 23.61 -14.16 -3.32
C GLN A 199 24.74 -13.12 -3.26
N ALA A 200 25.00 -12.42 -4.38
CA ALA A 200 25.93 -11.29 -4.41
C ALA A 200 25.44 -10.14 -3.50
N LEU A 201 24.14 -9.81 -3.54
CA LEU A 201 23.53 -8.80 -2.67
C LEU A 201 23.62 -9.21 -1.20
N ALA A 202 23.40 -10.50 -0.89
CA ALA A 202 23.50 -11.00 0.48
C ALA A 202 24.88 -10.71 1.12
N LYS A 203 25.94 -10.76 0.31
CA LYS A 203 27.34 -10.54 0.73
C LYS A 203 27.86 -9.13 0.45
N ALA A 204 27.05 -8.26 -0.14
CA ALA A 204 27.48 -6.92 -0.54
C ALA A 204 27.79 -6.04 0.69
N ASN A 205 28.79 -5.17 0.54
CA ASN A 205 29.02 -4.10 1.50
C ASN A 205 28.00 -2.99 1.23
N LEU A 206 27.02 -2.85 2.12
CA LEU A 206 25.99 -1.84 2.01
C LEU A 206 26.49 -0.48 2.55
N PRO A 207 25.95 0.64 2.05
CA PRO A 207 26.21 1.98 2.57
C PRO A 207 25.91 2.09 4.08
N PRO A 208 26.47 3.11 4.76
CA PRO A 208 26.29 3.26 6.20
C PRO A 208 24.82 3.47 6.58
N LEU A 209 24.42 2.85 7.70
CA LEU A 209 23.12 3.07 8.32
C LEU A 209 23.08 4.48 8.93
N LEU A 210 22.14 5.30 8.47
CA LEU A 210 21.93 6.62 9.04
C LEU A 210 21.15 6.49 10.35
N SER A 211 21.64 7.19 11.38
CA SER A 211 20.90 7.37 12.62
C SER A 211 19.78 8.39 12.38
N VAL A 212 18.55 7.90 12.25
CA VAL A 212 17.37 8.75 12.27
C VAL A 212 16.99 8.95 13.74
N PRO A 213 16.97 10.18 14.26
CA PRO A 213 16.54 10.43 15.63
C PRO A 213 15.15 9.84 15.84
N GLY A 214 15.02 8.97 16.84
CA GLY A 214 13.72 8.42 17.22
C GLY A 214 12.76 9.56 17.53
N GLY A 215 11.53 9.47 17.03
CA GLY A 215 10.51 10.48 17.32
C GLY A 215 10.27 10.52 18.82
N GLU A 216 10.65 11.62 19.48
CA GLU A 216 10.23 11.84 20.85
C GLU A 216 8.70 11.80 20.91
N LYS A 217 8.15 11.09 21.90
CA LYS A 217 6.73 11.18 22.23
C LYS A 217 6.46 12.53 22.87
N THR A 218 6.51 13.58 22.05
CA THR A 218 6.27 14.95 22.47
C THR A 218 4.77 15.14 22.64
N LYS A 219 4.35 15.62 23.81
CA LYS A 219 2.96 16.01 24.03
C LYS A 219 2.72 17.36 23.38
N PHE A 220 1.90 17.38 22.33
CA PHE A 220 1.47 18.61 21.69
C PHE A 220 0.20 19.18 22.34
N ASN A 221 0.05 20.49 22.24
CA ASN A 221 -1.13 21.21 22.73
C ASN A 221 -2.31 21.14 21.76
N TRP A 222 -2.22 20.34 20.70
CA TRP A 222 -3.30 20.11 19.76
C TRP A 222 -3.49 18.62 19.50
N SER A 223 -4.71 18.24 19.13
CA SER A 223 -5.04 16.89 18.68
C SER A 223 -6.23 16.92 17.71
N PRO A 224 -6.26 16.07 16.67
CA PRO A 224 -7.45 15.90 15.86
C PRO A 224 -8.57 15.29 16.70
N SER A 225 -9.73 15.95 16.71
CA SER A 225 -10.93 15.38 17.36
C SER A 225 -11.65 14.37 16.46
N TRP A 226 -11.30 14.32 15.17
CA TRP A 226 -11.80 13.33 14.23
C TRP A 226 -10.67 12.81 13.33
N VAL A 227 -10.60 11.49 13.18
CA VAL A 227 -9.85 10.80 12.14
C VAL A 227 -10.72 9.66 11.59
N PRO A 228 -10.52 9.21 10.34
CA PRO A 228 -11.27 8.07 9.82
C PRO A 228 -11.09 6.80 10.64
N GLN A 229 -12.10 5.92 10.62
CA GLN A 229 -12.10 4.73 11.48
C GLN A 229 -10.96 3.78 11.11
N GLY A 230 -10.14 3.38 12.07
CA GLY A 230 -9.00 2.48 11.86
C GLY A 230 -7.64 3.17 11.82
N PHE A 231 -7.59 4.50 11.67
CA PHE A 231 -6.33 5.24 11.82
C PHE A 231 -5.88 5.31 13.28
N SER A 232 -4.56 5.17 13.47
CA SER A 232 -3.87 5.34 14.75
C SER A 232 -2.60 6.17 14.55
N GLU A 233 -2.23 6.96 15.56
CA GLU A 233 -0.95 7.69 15.56
C GLU A 233 0.21 6.68 15.66
N VAL A 234 1.15 6.76 14.71
CA VAL A 234 2.34 5.88 14.67
C VAL A 234 3.58 6.58 15.19
N SER A 235 3.68 7.90 15.03
CA SER A 235 4.79 8.69 15.55
C SER A 235 4.43 10.16 15.71
N SER A 236 5.16 10.83 16.59
CA SER A 236 5.14 12.27 16.80
C SER A 236 6.55 12.81 16.74
N SER A 237 6.75 14.01 16.19
CA SER A 237 8.04 14.69 16.24
C SER A 237 7.90 16.20 16.16
N ARG A 238 8.83 16.92 16.78
CA ARG A 238 9.00 18.37 16.60
C ARG A 238 10.34 18.61 15.91
N ARG A 239 10.35 19.29 14.76
CA ARG A 239 11.59 19.59 14.02
C ARG A 239 11.65 21.06 13.66
N PRO A 240 12.81 21.74 13.84
CA PRO A 240 12.99 23.08 13.32
C PRO A 240 13.01 23.02 11.79
N LEU A 241 12.36 23.97 11.12
CA LEU A 241 12.53 24.17 9.70
C LEU A 241 13.73 25.09 9.44
N PRO A 242 14.77 24.64 8.71
CA PRO A 242 15.92 25.49 8.38
C PRO A 242 15.53 26.73 7.56
N THR A 243 14.44 26.64 6.79
CA THR A 243 13.97 27.66 5.85
C THR A 243 13.00 28.68 6.45
N MET A 244 12.60 28.54 7.72
CA MET A 244 11.58 29.38 8.38
C MET A 244 12.10 29.87 9.74
N ASP A 245 13.29 30.48 9.78
CA ASP A 245 13.91 31.00 11.01
C ASP A 245 13.96 30.01 12.18
N ASN A 246 14.14 28.71 11.89
CA ASN A 246 14.07 27.62 12.87
C ASN A 246 12.72 27.49 13.61
N LEU A 247 11.62 28.01 13.06
CA LEU A 247 10.29 27.77 13.59
C LEU A 247 10.01 26.26 13.64
N PRO A 248 9.60 25.72 14.80
CA PRO A 248 9.34 24.30 14.93
C PRO A 248 8.05 23.92 14.21
N ILE A 249 8.10 22.87 13.40
CA ILE A 249 6.93 22.11 12.98
C ILE A 249 6.70 20.98 13.97
N GLU A 250 5.48 20.90 14.49
CA GLU A 250 4.97 19.74 15.21
C GLU A 250 4.25 18.83 14.24
N SER A 251 4.64 17.55 14.18
CA SER A 251 4.09 16.58 13.24
C SER A 251 3.62 15.33 13.97
N ARG A 252 2.40 14.87 13.65
CA ARG A 252 1.87 13.54 14.02
C ARG A 252 1.64 12.73 12.75
N LEU A 253 2.23 11.55 12.67
CA LEU A 253 2.00 10.59 11.58
C LEU A 253 0.90 9.62 12.00
N TYR A 254 -0.08 9.42 11.13
CA TYR A 254 -1.18 8.48 11.30
C TYR A 254 -1.14 7.41 10.20
N SER A 255 -1.52 6.18 10.56
CA SER A 255 -1.76 5.11 9.59
C SER A 255 -2.90 4.20 10.04
N ASP A 256 -3.68 3.70 9.10
CA ASP A 256 -4.67 2.64 9.32
C ASP A 256 -4.15 1.23 8.99
N GLY A 257 -2.88 1.13 8.58
CA GLY A 257 -2.24 -0.10 8.11
C GLY A 257 -2.18 -0.23 6.59
N LEU A 258 -2.90 0.63 5.85
CA LEU A 258 -2.87 0.67 4.37
C LEU A 258 -2.48 2.04 3.85
N PHE A 259 -3.16 3.09 4.32
CA PHE A 259 -2.88 4.47 3.97
C PHE A 259 -2.24 5.20 5.14
N SER A 260 -1.50 6.26 4.84
CA SER A 260 -0.86 7.11 5.84
C SER A 260 -1.02 8.60 5.53
N PHE A 261 -1.01 9.41 6.59
CA PHE A 261 -0.95 10.86 6.49
C PHE A 261 -0.28 11.48 7.71
N SER A 262 0.33 12.65 7.52
CA SER A 262 0.84 13.48 8.60
C SER A 262 -0.06 14.69 8.82
N VAL A 263 -0.23 15.05 10.09
CA VAL A 263 -0.78 16.33 10.52
C VAL A 263 0.39 17.17 11.00
N ASN A 264 0.65 18.28 10.31
CA ASN A 264 1.74 19.19 10.62
C ASN A 264 1.14 20.51 11.09
N VAL A 265 1.64 21.03 12.20
CA VAL A 265 1.18 22.28 12.80
C VAL A 265 2.38 23.15 13.11
N ASN A 266 2.35 24.38 12.61
CA ASN A 266 3.30 25.44 12.92
C ASN A 266 2.58 26.76 13.14
N ARG A 267 3.30 27.76 13.64
CA ARG A 267 2.77 29.12 13.74
C ARG A 267 2.52 29.66 12.33
N ALA A 268 1.37 30.29 12.12
CA ALA A 268 1.07 30.96 10.87
C ALA A 268 1.96 32.19 10.68
N THR A 269 2.30 32.48 9.42
CA THR A 269 3.05 33.66 8.98
C THR A 269 2.18 34.52 8.08
N GLN A 270 2.66 35.70 7.66
CA GLN A 270 1.92 36.57 6.73
C GLN A 270 1.69 35.91 5.36
N ASN A 271 2.50 34.92 4.98
CA ASN A 271 2.39 34.20 3.72
C ASN A 271 1.53 32.91 3.83
N SER A 272 1.15 32.52 5.05
CA SER A 272 0.32 31.33 5.26
C SER A 272 -1.08 31.58 4.70
N SER A 273 -1.57 30.63 3.90
CA SER A 273 -2.88 30.72 3.24
C SER A 273 -3.50 29.33 3.11
N ASP A 274 -4.83 29.30 2.98
CA ASP A 274 -5.56 28.07 2.71
C ASP A 274 -5.21 27.58 1.29
N GLN A 275 -4.75 26.33 1.19
CA GLN A 275 -4.29 25.75 -0.06
C GLN A 275 -4.68 24.28 -0.16
N MET A 276 -5.01 23.84 -1.38
CA MET A 276 -5.26 22.45 -1.70
C MET A 276 -4.43 22.09 -2.93
N LEU A 277 -3.50 21.16 -2.76
CA LEU A 277 -2.69 20.60 -3.84
C LEU A 277 -2.85 19.09 -3.86
N ARG A 278 -2.90 18.53 -5.07
CA ARG A 278 -2.95 17.08 -5.28
C ARG A 278 -2.01 16.67 -6.38
N THR A 279 -1.18 15.67 -6.08
CA THR A 279 -0.25 15.06 -7.03
C THR A 279 -0.37 13.54 -6.95
N GLY A 280 -1.12 12.94 -7.88
CA GLY A 280 -1.45 11.52 -7.86
C GLY A 280 -2.21 11.14 -6.58
N ARG A 281 -1.68 10.16 -5.83
CA ARG A 281 -2.23 9.76 -4.53
C ARG A 281 -1.97 10.73 -3.39
N ARG A 282 -0.99 11.65 -3.53
CA ARG A 282 -0.60 12.55 -2.44
C ARG A 282 -1.43 13.82 -2.45
N THR A 283 -2.10 14.09 -1.34
CA THR A 283 -2.83 15.32 -1.07
C THR A 283 -2.05 16.16 -0.07
N VAL A 284 -1.97 17.46 -0.32
CA VAL A 284 -1.49 18.49 0.58
C VAL A 284 -2.65 19.46 0.80
N TYR A 285 -3.15 19.53 2.02
CA TYR A 285 -4.17 20.50 2.41
C TYR A 285 -3.64 21.36 3.54
N SER A 286 -3.58 22.67 3.31
CA SER A 286 -3.20 23.66 4.32
C SER A 286 -4.40 24.53 4.67
N SER A 287 -4.56 24.82 5.95
CA SER A 287 -5.55 25.78 6.46
C SER A 287 -4.98 26.61 7.59
N VAL A 288 -5.38 27.88 7.67
CA VAL A 288 -4.92 28.81 8.71
C VAL A 288 -6.04 29.12 9.70
N ARG A 289 -5.80 28.86 10.99
CA ARG A 289 -6.76 29.12 12.08
C ARG A 289 -6.04 29.30 13.40
N ASP A 290 -6.54 30.19 14.26
CA ASP A 290 -6.03 30.41 15.64
C ASP A 290 -4.51 30.68 15.67
N ASN A 291 -4.00 31.45 14.71
CA ASN A 291 -2.57 31.77 14.54
C ASN A 291 -1.68 30.51 14.31
N ALA A 292 -2.28 29.42 13.86
CA ALA A 292 -1.61 28.21 13.43
C ALA A 292 -1.90 27.91 11.95
N GLU A 293 -0.88 27.40 11.27
CA GLU A 293 -0.99 26.79 9.96
C GLU A 293 -1.02 25.27 10.14
N ILE A 294 -2.09 24.65 9.66
CA ILE A 294 -2.36 23.22 9.79
C ILE A 294 -2.25 22.62 8.39
N THR A 295 -1.27 21.74 8.20
CA THR A 295 -0.98 21.11 6.92
C THR A 295 -1.10 19.59 7.01
N ILE A 296 -2.07 19.03 6.29
CA ILE A 296 -2.28 17.60 6.14
C ILE A 296 -1.58 17.13 4.87
N VAL A 297 -0.68 16.16 5.00
CA VAL A 297 0.02 15.55 3.85
C VAL A 297 -0.15 14.04 3.88
N GLY A 298 -0.72 13.45 2.84
CA GLY A 298 -0.84 12.00 2.77
C GLY A 298 -1.75 11.45 1.69
N GLU A 299 -2.05 10.17 1.79
CA GLU A 299 -2.83 9.38 0.84
C GLU A 299 -4.32 9.46 1.15
N LEU A 300 -4.86 10.68 1.09
CA LEU A 300 -6.25 10.96 1.46
C LEU A 300 -6.98 11.73 0.37
N PRO A 301 -8.27 11.45 0.14
CA PRO A 301 -9.13 12.34 -0.63
C PRO A 301 -9.09 13.77 -0.06
N PRO A 302 -9.13 14.82 -0.91
CA PRO A 302 -9.11 16.22 -0.49
C PRO A 302 -10.12 16.57 0.61
N GLN A 303 -11.36 16.07 0.49
CA GLN A 303 -12.41 16.32 1.49
C GLN A 303 -12.09 15.71 2.87
N THR A 304 -11.44 14.55 2.89
CA THR A 304 -11.04 13.88 4.13
C THR A 304 -9.91 14.63 4.82
N ALA A 305 -8.90 15.07 4.06
CA ALA A 305 -7.82 15.89 4.57
C ALA A 305 -8.35 17.19 5.20
N LYS A 306 -9.26 17.89 4.49
CA LYS A 306 -9.93 19.08 5.01
C LYS A 306 -10.66 18.81 6.33
N ARG A 307 -11.48 17.75 6.40
CA ARG A 307 -12.23 17.41 7.62
C ARG A 307 -11.32 17.11 8.81
N ILE A 308 -10.16 16.47 8.59
CA ILE A 308 -9.17 16.23 9.66
C ILE A 308 -8.63 17.57 10.18
N ALA A 309 -8.17 18.45 9.28
CA ALA A 309 -7.64 19.77 9.64
C ALA A 309 -8.66 20.62 10.40
N ASP A 310 -9.89 20.67 9.91
CA ASP A 310 -11.00 21.41 10.55
C ASP A 310 -11.35 20.84 11.94
N SER A 311 -11.04 19.56 12.20
CA SER A 311 -11.30 18.89 13.48
C SER A 311 -10.22 19.11 14.55
N ILE A 312 -9.10 19.74 14.21
CA ILE A 312 -8.00 19.96 15.17
C ILE A 312 -8.49 20.80 16.34
N LYS A 313 -8.25 20.36 17.57
CA LYS A 313 -8.54 21.15 18.76
C LYS A 313 -7.24 21.56 19.41
N PHE A 314 -7.07 22.86 19.63
CA PHE A 314 -6.03 23.40 20.49
C PHE A 314 -6.52 23.37 21.93
N ARG A 315 -5.72 22.80 22.83
CA ARG A 315 -5.94 22.92 24.27
C ARG A 315 -5.64 24.36 24.67
N ALA A 316 -6.52 24.96 25.47
CA ALA A 316 -6.24 26.24 26.09
C ALA A 316 -4.93 26.10 26.89
N VAL A 317 -4.01 27.05 26.68
CA VAL A 317 -2.84 27.20 27.53
C VAL A 317 -3.38 27.62 28.90
N GLN A 318 -3.27 26.74 29.90
CA GLN A 318 -3.41 27.14 31.30
C GLN A 318 -2.19 27.93 31.74
#